data_AF-G4ZH55-F1
#
_entry.id   AF-G4ZH55-F1
#
_cell.length_a   1.000
_cell.length_b   1.000
_cell.length_c   1.000
_cell.angle_alpha   90.00
_cell.angle_beta   90.00
_cell.angle_gamma   90.00
#
_symmetry.space_group_name_H-M   'P 1'
#
loop_
_entity.id
_entity.type
_entity.pdbx_description
1 polymer ?
#
loop_
_entity_poly.entity_id
_entity_poly.type
_entity_poly.pdbx_seq_one_letter_code
_entity_poly.pdbx_strand_id
1 'polypeptide(L)'
;MFPTPQLQVLSGAHNPTEILRVFTSSLIKGYMGDGLIKDSPLVQDVLGGDTTPRDNVLYLETAEQTSTEGCSALPLFNSAMYGYDFLNPAYLDMVSDTKYTITALEEFELVVTIVDCSFSQIKSGDTSQARVYNFVRSRFDSTDLHLITVSLSVQEYEVRAHNKQGPALLGMLTVIDDMQDTNVTQYYMAALTYPYQRTANFEMYELVGVTDESYLSLTSIPQNPETEPVKHLLTARKRGFYNGDTQCNVRTMYSLLDGVSATKALTRWEWIGEAVMVDSWTWVHCFHFFFGLQMTYSLVVLFLVMYQKIRSGKIWIGDPFAYTSTTTLVMRGILVFFSWIIDSFWPVNEFAMSRAATLASAQTICVHPEMMHADLLVVYFCLASFLSSVFQERIDLSGAIFLFEVVYEHRQALIQASSAVVNEITTTFSVQYKVGIAKPIPVITDMSPLRLWSSFEFPEKDAKFLAASFTPMLFLMCSITVFAILRKIYRFFRPDQVRQRSSIGTDTSANSSANERSAMTQRGIVTNFEISTGSMLQTRFGLISDYSNYVFFKGMKFASADGVYCSGYVIVNEKYLVSSKDLWAIVMIKLLRTRFKNVHVYEVHGHTVKDTARLVFPSTF
;
A
#
# COMPACT_ATOMS: atom_id res chain seq x y z
N MET A 1 20.00 -14.22 0.94
CA MET A 1 18.81 -14.51 0.13
C MET A 1 17.69 -13.69 0.76
N PHE A 2 17.38 -12.52 0.23
CA PHE A 2 16.29 -11.69 0.77
C PHE A 2 14.97 -12.43 0.51
N PRO A 3 14.09 -12.62 1.51
CA PRO A 3 12.78 -13.20 1.27
C PRO A 3 12.04 -12.32 0.27
N THR A 4 11.39 -12.92 -0.72
CA THR A 4 10.57 -12.16 -1.67
C THR A 4 9.36 -11.55 -0.93
N PRO A 5 8.81 -10.41 -1.39
CA PRO A 5 7.64 -9.79 -0.77
C PRO A 5 6.49 -10.77 -0.50
N GLN A 6 6.28 -11.75 -1.38
CA GLN A 6 5.24 -12.77 -1.19
C GLN A 6 5.46 -13.64 0.05
N LEU A 7 6.72 -14.03 0.35
CA LEU A 7 7.06 -14.83 1.53
C LEU A 7 6.88 -14.04 2.83
N GLN A 8 7.12 -12.72 2.80
CA GLN A 8 6.90 -11.85 3.95
C GLN A 8 5.42 -11.74 4.29
N VAL A 9 4.56 -11.49 3.30
CA VAL A 9 3.10 -11.39 3.50
C VAL A 9 2.47 -12.72 3.92
N LEU A 10 2.90 -13.83 3.32
CA LEU A 10 2.39 -15.17 3.69
C LEU A 10 2.75 -15.57 5.12
N SER A 11 3.92 -15.14 5.61
CA SER A 11 4.38 -15.46 6.96
C SER A 11 3.91 -14.46 8.01
N GLY A 12 3.22 -13.38 7.60
CA GLY A 12 2.92 -12.27 8.51
C GLY A 12 4.18 -11.58 9.03
N ALA A 13 5.25 -11.57 8.25
CA ALA A 13 6.53 -11.03 8.69
C ALA A 13 6.37 -9.57 9.15
N HIS A 14 6.91 -9.29 10.33
CA HIS A 14 6.88 -7.97 10.93
C HIS A 14 7.65 -6.99 10.06
N ASN A 15 7.03 -5.84 9.76
CA ASN A 15 7.76 -4.73 9.15
C ASN A 15 8.74 -4.13 10.17
N PRO A 16 9.82 -3.48 9.71
CA PRO A 16 10.71 -2.77 10.62
C PRO A 16 9.96 -1.79 11.51
N THR A 17 10.39 -1.72 12.77
CA THR A 17 9.85 -0.76 13.73
C THR A 17 10.02 0.66 13.21
N GLU A 18 8.94 1.43 13.20
CA GLU A 18 8.91 2.80 12.69
C GLU A 18 8.15 3.75 13.63
N ILE A 19 8.41 5.06 13.50
CA ILE A 19 7.63 6.08 14.19
C ILE A 19 6.32 6.26 13.43
N LEU A 20 5.26 5.65 13.96
CA LEU A 20 3.96 5.55 13.32
C LEU A 20 3.10 6.80 13.50
N ARG A 21 3.29 7.53 14.59
CA ARG A 21 2.63 8.83 14.83
C ARG A 21 3.41 9.65 15.85
N VAL A 22 3.41 10.97 15.67
CA VAL A 22 3.92 11.91 16.68
C VAL A 22 2.82 12.90 16.97
N PHE A 23 2.37 12.96 18.22
CA PHE A 23 1.52 14.06 18.66
C PHE A 23 2.37 15.18 19.23
N THR A 24 2.07 16.40 18.81
CA THR A 24 2.78 17.60 19.24
C THR A 24 1.86 18.60 19.93
N SER A 25 2.36 19.21 20.99
CA SER A 25 1.82 20.38 21.68
C SER A 25 2.83 21.52 21.57
N SER A 26 2.42 22.63 20.95
CA SER A 26 3.32 23.74 20.63
C SER A 26 3.17 24.95 21.55
N LEU A 27 2.02 25.15 22.18
CA LEU A 27 1.78 26.36 22.98
C LEU A 27 2.29 26.22 24.40
N ILE A 28 2.06 25.06 25.02
CA ILE A 28 2.37 24.82 26.44
C ILE A 28 3.82 25.15 26.79
N LYS A 29 4.78 24.90 25.89
CA LYS A 29 6.18 25.25 26.11
C LYS A 29 6.38 26.76 26.30
N GLY A 30 5.76 27.58 25.45
CA GLY A 30 5.86 29.04 25.55
C GLY A 30 5.30 29.56 26.87
N TYR A 31 4.19 28.98 27.33
CA TYR A 31 3.59 29.31 28.61
C TYR A 31 4.41 28.85 29.82
N MET A 32 5.15 27.73 29.71
CA MET A 32 6.02 27.24 30.78
C MET A 32 7.38 27.95 30.84
N GLY A 33 7.79 28.61 29.75
CA GLY A 33 9.10 29.24 29.67
C GLY A 33 10.26 28.23 29.60
N ASP A 34 11.47 28.72 29.90
CA ASP A 34 12.73 27.96 29.79
C ASP A 34 13.42 27.76 31.16
N GLY A 35 12.71 27.88 32.28
CA GLY A 35 13.27 27.76 33.63
C GLY A 35 12.28 27.19 34.64
N LEU A 36 12.39 27.62 35.90
CA LEU A 36 11.49 27.21 36.97
C LEU A 36 10.03 27.55 36.65
N ILE A 37 9.13 26.62 36.94
CA ILE A 37 7.70 26.76 36.66
C ILE A 37 7.10 28.01 37.33
N LYS A 38 7.58 28.39 38.53
CA LYS A 38 7.13 29.60 39.24
C LYS A 38 7.40 30.91 38.49
N ASP A 39 8.44 30.94 37.67
CA ASP A 39 8.88 32.12 36.92
C ASP A 39 8.29 32.13 35.50
N SER A 40 7.41 31.16 35.19
CA SER A 40 6.85 30.99 33.86
C SER A 40 5.85 32.08 33.47
N PRO A 41 5.71 32.40 32.17
CA PRO A 41 4.68 33.31 31.67
C PRO A 41 3.25 32.90 32.08
N LEU A 42 2.97 31.59 32.21
CA LEU A 42 1.70 31.13 32.75
C LEU A 42 1.44 31.72 34.13
N VAL A 43 2.40 31.60 35.05
CA VAL A 43 2.22 32.04 36.44
C VAL A 43 2.21 33.56 36.53
N GLN A 44 3.17 34.22 35.88
CA GLN A 44 3.36 35.66 36.01
C GLN A 44 2.34 36.47 35.21
N ASP A 45 2.09 36.10 33.95
CA ASP A 45 1.30 36.93 33.03
C ASP A 45 -0.16 36.46 32.94
N VAL A 46 -0.40 35.14 32.89
CA VAL A 46 -1.76 34.60 32.70
C VAL A 46 -2.52 34.52 34.03
N LEU A 47 -1.88 33.99 35.07
CA LEU A 47 -2.48 33.85 36.40
C LEU A 47 -2.27 35.10 37.27
N GLY A 48 -1.42 36.04 36.86
CA GLY A 48 -1.14 37.26 37.62
C GLY A 48 -0.49 36.99 38.98
N GLY A 49 0.27 35.90 39.10
CA GLY A 49 0.85 35.41 40.36
C GLY A 49 -0.13 34.71 41.30
N ASP A 50 -1.41 34.59 40.95
CA ASP A 50 -2.43 33.94 41.79
C ASP A 50 -2.50 32.43 41.54
N THR A 51 -1.95 31.67 42.49
CA THR A 51 -1.92 30.20 42.47
C THR A 51 -3.05 29.57 43.29
N THR A 52 -4.10 30.29 43.64
CA THR A 52 -5.25 29.69 44.33
C THR A 52 -5.98 28.66 43.45
N PRO A 53 -6.46 27.52 44.02
CA PRO A 53 -7.24 26.53 43.29
C PRO A 53 -8.46 27.11 42.58
N ARG A 54 -8.72 26.63 41.35
CA ARG A 54 -9.76 27.15 40.46
C ARG A 54 -10.71 26.05 40.01
N ASP A 55 -11.98 26.42 39.87
CA ASP A 55 -13.06 25.53 39.39
C ASP A 55 -13.27 25.62 37.87
N ASN A 56 -12.18 25.70 37.10
CA ASN A 56 -12.25 25.76 35.64
C ASN A 56 -11.04 25.07 34.97
N VAL A 57 -11.13 24.94 33.64
CA VAL A 57 -10.04 24.48 32.78
C VAL A 57 -9.53 25.69 31.99
N LEU A 58 -8.21 25.84 31.93
CA LEU A 58 -7.55 26.86 31.13
C LEU A 58 -7.16 26.29 29.77
N TYR A 59 -7.71 26.86 28.70
CA TYR A 59 -7.43 26.48 27.33
C TYR A 59 -6.43 27.46 26.71
N LEU A 60 -5.30 26.95 26.23
CA LEU A 60 -4.29 27.74 25.52
C LEU A 60 -4.67 27.79 24.04
N GLU A 61 -5.25 28.89 23.56
CA GLU A 61 -5.74 29.01 22.18
C GLU A 61 -4.63 29.46 21.21
N THR A 62 -3.85 30.47 21.62
CA THR A 62 -2.68 30.98 20.88
C THR A 62 -1.51 31.18 21.84
N ALA A 63 -0.44 31.87 21.43
CA ALA A 63 0.68 32.15 22.32
C ALA A 63 0.35 33.24 23.37
N GLU A 64 -0.67 34.05 23.12
CA GLU A 64 -1.07 35.18 23.97
C GLU A 64 -2.52 35.10 24.44
N GLN A 65 -3.35 34.25 23.83
CA GLN A 65 -4.78 34.14 24.11
C GLN A 65 -5.13 32.84 24.83
N THR A 66 -5.85 32.97 25.94
CA THR A 66 -6.41 31.85 26.69
C THR A 66 -7.93 31.95 26.78
N SER A 67 -8.58 30.83 27.07
CA SER A 67 -10.03 30.70 27.23
C SER A 67 -10.36 29.80 28.42
N THR A 68 -11.56 29.92 28.96
CA THR A 68 -12.11 29.00 29.98
C THR A 68 -13.32 28.22 29.46
N GLU A 69 -13.75 28.47 28.23
CA GLU A 69 -14.94 27.83 27.64
C GLU A 69 -14.58 26.62 26.77
N GLY A 70 -13.39 26.62 26.17
CA GLY A 70 -12.92 25.56 25.28
C GLY A 70 -11.95 26.06 24.22
N CYS A 71 -11.58 25.19 23.28
CA CYS A 71 -10.77 25.54 22.12
C CYS A 71 -11.65 26.03 20.96
N SER A 72 -11.97 27.33 20.94
CA SER A 72 -12.97 27.92 20.02
C SER A 72 -12.65 27.74 18.53
N ALA A 73 -11.36 27.77 18.16
CA ALA A 73 -10.90 27.65 16.78
C ALA A 73 -10.89 26.21 16.23
N LEU A 74 -11.26 25.20 17.04
CA LEU A 74 -11.17 23.78 16.67
C LEU A 74 -12.55 23.14 16.48
N PRO A 75 -12.96 22.81 15.25
CA PRO A 75 -14.29 22.25 14.97
C PRO A 75 -14.49 20.84 15.53
N LEU A 76 -13.42 20.12 15.82
CA LEU A 76 -13.45 18.75 16.36
C LEU A 76 -13.15 18.70 17.88
N PHE A 77 -13.16 19.85 18.56
CA PHE A 77 -12.98 19.91 20.01
C PHE A 77 -14.11 19.16 20.72
N ASN A 78 -13.73 18.33 21.70
CA ASN A 78 -14.67 17.55 22.50
C ASN A 78 -14.68 18.06 23.94
N SER A 79 -15.66 18.89 24.27
CA SER A 79 -15.83 19.47 25.61
C SER A 79 -16.11 18.42 26.70
N ALA A 80 -16.68 17.25 26.35
CA ALA A 80 -16.88 16.18 27.32
C ALA A 80 -15.57 15.52 27.76
N MET A 81 -14.56 15.49 26.87
CA MET A 81 -13.22 14.96 27.19
C MET A 81 -12.32 15.96 27.89
N TYR A 82 -12.50 17.26 27.62
CA TYR A 82 -11.59 18.31 28.06
C TYR A 82 -12.22 19.31 29.03
N GLY A 83 -13.45 19.05 29.47
CA GLY A 83 -14.17 19.88 30.43
C GLY A 83 -13.80 19.60 31.88
N TYR A 84 -14.07 20.58 32.74
CA TYR A 84 -13.77 20.52 34.18
C TYR A 84 -14.42 19.30 34.86
N ASP A 85 -15.69 19.02 34.53
CA ASP A 85 -16.48 17.92 35.11
C ASP A 85 -15.86 16.53 34.88
N PHE A 86 -15.04 16.37 33.85
CA PHE A 86 -14.33 15.12 33.58
C PHE A 86 -12.88 15.18 34.10
N LEU A 87 -12.15 16.25 33.81
CA LEU A 87 -10.71 16.33 34.10
C LEU A 87 -10.40 16.47 35.58
N ASN A 88 -11.19 17.25 36.34
CA ASN A 88 -10.92 17.46 37.75
C ASN A 88 -11.14 16.17 38.58
N PRO A 89 -12.29 15.46 38.47
CA PRO A 89 -12.44 14.16 39.13
C PRO A 89 -11.39 13.15 38.68
N ALA A 90 -11.05 13.11 37.38
CA ALA A 90 -10.01 12.20 36.88
C ALA A 90 -8.63 12.47 37.50
N TYR A 91 -8.27 13.74 37.73
CA TYR A 91 -7.04 14.10 38.44
C TYR A 91 -7.07 13.65 39.90
N LEU A 92 -8.18 13.89 40.60
CA LEU A 92 -8.32 13.51 42.01
C LEU A 92 -8.28 11.99 42.19
N ASP A 93 -8.97 11.24 41.34
CA ASP A 93 -8.93 9.77 41.31
C ASP A 93 -7.51 9.29 41.03
N MET A 94 -6.83 9.86 40.02
CA MET A 94 -5.43 9.54 39.72
C MET A 94 -4.51 9.75 40.93
N VAL A 95 -4.59 10.89 41.61
CA VAL A 95 -3.75 11.15 42.79
C VAL A 95 -4.07 10.15 43.90
N SER A 96 -5.35 9.91 44.18
CA SER A 96 -5.79 8.95 45.20
C SER A 96 -5.26 7.54 44.92
N ASP A 97 -5.32 7.12 43.66
CA ASP A 97 -4.97 5.78 43.22
C ASP A 97 -3.46 5.57 43.09
N THR A 98 -2.66 6.63 42.92
CA THR A 98 -1.21 6.49 42.64
C THR A 98 -0.30 6.93 43.78
N LYS A 99 -0.84 7.59 44.82
CA LYS A 99 -0.05 8.14 45.94
C LYS A 99 0.75 7.11 46.74
N TYR A 100 0.37 5.83 46.72
CA TYR A 100 1.14 4.77 47.41
C TYR A 100 2.52 4.54 46.78
N THR A 101 2.70 4.93 45.51
CA THR A 101 4.00 4.91 44.83
C THR A 101 4.58 6.32 44.69
N ILE A 102 3.75 7.30 44.31
CA ILE A 102 4.19 8.68 44.07
C ILE A 102 3.72 9.56 45.24
N THR A 103 4.42 9.45 46.37
CA THR A 103 4.03 10.11 47.62
C THR A 103 3.93 11.62 47.51
N ALA A 104 4.76 12.25 46.66
CA ALA A 104 4.74 13.69 46.41
C ALA A 104 3.38 14.21 45.92
N LEU A 105 2.57 13.38 45.23
CA LEU A 105 1.26 13.82 44.73
C LEU A 105 0.27 14.16 45.85
N GLU A 106 0.42 13.58 47.05
CA GLU A 106 -0.44 13.89 48.20
C GLU A 106 -0.13 15.27 48.80
N GLU A 107 1.11 15.73 48.64
CA GLU A 107 1.58 17.04 49.11
C GLU A 107 1.14 18.18 48.20
N PHE A 108 0.67 17.87 46.99
CA PHE A 108 0.22 18.85 46.02
C PHE A 108 -1.29 19.11 46.09
N GLU A 109 -1.68 20.34 45.76
CA GLU A 109 -3.04 20.71 45.44
C GLU A 109 -3.15 21.26 44.02
N LEU A 110 -4.23 20.90 43.33
CA LEU A 110 -4.49 21.33 41.96
C LEU A 110 -4.84 22.82 41.94
N VAL A 111 -4.06 23.60 41.20
CA VAL A 111 -4.34 25.02 40.96
C VAL A 111 -5.31 25.16 39.79
N VAL A 112 -4.93 24.63 38.63
CA VAL A 112 -5.77 24.65 37.42
C VAL A 112 -5.36 23.53 36.46
N THR A 113 -6.33 22.95 35.76
CA THR A 113 -6.05 22.04 34.65
C THR A 113 -5.91 22.82 33.35
N ILE A 114 -4.89 22.50 32.56
CA ILE A 114 -4.54 23.21 31.34
C ILE A 114 -4.66 22.28 30.14
N VAL A 115 -5.28 22.79 29.08
CA VAL A 115 -5.44 22.11 27.79
C VAL A 115 -4.75 22.94 26.71
N ASP A 116 -3.74 22.37 26.07
CA ASP A 116 -3.08 23.00 24.93
C ASP A 116 -3.91 22.74 23.65
N CYS A 117 -4.63 23.75 23.15
CA CYS A 117 -5.45 23.63 21.94
C CYS A 117 -4.60 23.39 20.68
N SER A 118 -3.29 23.62 20.72
CA SER A 118 -2.44 23.28 19.59
C SER A 118 -2.16 21.77 19.47
N PHE A 119 -2.53 20.98 20.48
CA PHE A 119 -2.28 19.55 20.53
C PHE A 119 -2.91 18.83 19.32
N SER A 120 -2.05 18.21 18.51
CA SER A 120 -2.44 17.59 17.23
C SER A 120 -3.53 16.51 17.34
N GLN A 121 -3.66 15.84 18.48
CA GLN A 121 -4.73 14.88 18.74
C GLN A 121 -6.11 15.56 18.80
N ILE A 122 -6.22 16.72 19.47
CA ILE A 122 -7.47 17.51 19.57
C ILE A 122 -7.86 18.01 18.19
N LYS A 123 -6.88 18.52 17.42
CA LYS A 123 -7.08 18.93 16.02
C LYS A 123 -7.64 17.79 15.15
N SER A 124 -7.24 16.55 15.42
CA SER A 124 -7.72 15.37 14.70
C SER A 124 -9.05 14.80 15.20
N GLY A 125 -9.57 15.27 16.35
CA GLY A 125 -10.79 14.74 16.98
C GLY A 125 -10.68 13.28 17.42
N ASP A 126 -9.49 12.82 17.82
CA ASP A 126 -9.23 11.41 18.13
C ASP A 126 -9.65 11.06 19.57
N THR A 127 -10.85 10.53 19.75
CA THR A 127 -11.42 10.29 21.10
C THR A 127 -10.79 9.14 21.89
N SER A 128 -9.73 8.50 21.37
CA SER A 128 -9.06 7.41 22.08
C SER A 128 -7.93 7.84 23.01
N GLN A 129 -7.60 9.14 22.99
CA GLN A 129 -6.46 9.69 23.71
C GLN A 129 -6.74 11.09 24.23
N ALA A 130 -6.08 11.44 25.32
CA ALA A 130 -6.07 12.78 25.85
C ALA A 130 -4.68 13.10 26.40
N ARG A 131 -4.29 14.37 26.36
CA ARG A 131 -3.15 14.89 27.09
C ARG A 131 -3.57 16.19 27.76
N VAL A 132 -3.30 16.29 29.05
CA VAL A 132 -3.61 17.45 29.88
C VAL A 132 -2.44 17.78 30.77
N TYR A 133 -2.37 19.03 31.20
CA TYR A 133 -1.30 19.53 32.05
C TYR A 133 -1.93 20.08 33.33
N ASN A 134 -1.68 19.43 34.46
CA ASN A 134 -2.20 19.84 35.75
C ASN A 134 -1.17 20.73 36.42
N PHE A 135 -1.50 22.00 36.59
CA PHE A 135 -0.67 22.94 37.32
C PHE A 135 -0.98 22.82 38.80
N VAL A 136 0.04 22.54 39.61
CA VAL A 136 -0.11 22.21 41.02
C VAL A 136 0.86 23.00 41.88
N ARG A 137 0.50 23.17 43.15
CA ARG A 137 1.37 23.78 44.16
C ARG A 137 1.47 22.92 45.40
N SER A 138 2.55 23.07 46.15
CA SER A 138 2.65 22.44 47.47
C SER A 138 1.60 23.00 48.43
N ARG A 139 0.99 22.11 49.21
CA ARG A 139 0.08 22.47 50.32
C ARG A 139 0.80 23.19 51.45
N PHE A 140 2.13 23.02 51.54
CA PHE A 140 2.95 23.58 52.60
C PHE A 140 3.65 24.89 52.17
N ASP A 141 3.97 25.04 50.88
CA ASP A 141 4.60 26.23 50.31
C ASP A 141 3.92 26.62 48.99
N SER A 142 3.19 27.74 48.97
CA SER A 142 2.49 28.20 47.77
C SER A 142 3.42 28.69 46.65
N THR A 143 4.73 28.80 46.90
CA THR A 143 5.75 29.17 45.91
C THR A 143 6.41 27.97 45.25
N ASP A 144 6.20 26.77 45.80
CA ASP A 144 6.66 25.50 45.25
C ASP A 144 5.63 25.00 44.24
N LEU A 145 5.99 25.09 42.95
CA LEU A 145 5.07 24.96 41.83
C LEU A 145 5.58 23.92 40.84
N HIS A 146 4.68 23.02 40.46
CA HIS A 146 4.98 21.94 39.53
C HIS A 146 3.94 21.87 38.41
N LEU A 147 4.36 21.31 37.29
CA LEU A 147 3.50 20.89 36.21
C LEU A 147 3.47 19.37 36.13
N ILE A 148 2.28 18.79 36.24
CA ILE A 148 2.06 17.37 36.08
C ILE A 148 1.42 17.12 34.70
N THR A 149 2.21 16.58 33.79
CA THR A 149 1.73 16.16 32.47
C THR A 149 1.10 14.78 32.57
N VAL A 150 -0.15 14.65 32.12
CA VAL A 150 -0.86 13.36 32.07
C VAL A 150 -1.21 13.06 30.63
N SER A 151 -0.67 11.97 30.08
CA SER A 151 -1.07 11.44 28.78
C SER A 151 -1.87 10.15 28.97
N LEU A 152 -3.09 10.13 28.45
CA LEU A 152 -4.07 9.06 28.60
C LEU A 152 -4.36 8.43 27.25
N SER A 153 -4.34 7.11 27.16
CA SER A 153 -4.69 6.38 25.94
C SER A 153 -5.52 5.15 26.29
N VAL A 154 -6.68 5.01 25.65
CA VAL A 154 -7.45 3.75 25.70
C VAL A 154 -6.80 2.76 24.72
N GLN A 155 -6.40 1.60 25.23
CA GLN A 155 -5.63 0.60 24.50
C GLN A 155 -6.23 -0.78 24.72
N GLU A 156 -5.86 -1.75 23.88
CA GLU A 156 -6.10 -3.15 24.19
C GLU A 156 -5.11 -3.61 25.25
N TYR A 157 -5.54 -4.53 26.11
CA TYR A 157 -4.68 -5.20 27.06
C TYR A 157 -4.89 -6.71 27.07
N GLU A 158 -3.84 -7.42 27.49
CA GLU A 158 -3.83 -8.85 27.75
C GLU A 158 -3.10 -9.15 29.06
N VAL A 159 -3.68 -10.04 29.87
CA VAL A 159 -3.02 -10.70 31.00
C VAL A 159 -3.08 -12.20 30.73
N ARG A 160 -2.08 -12.69 29.98
CA ARG A 160 -2.04 -14.05 29.43
C ARG A 160 -2.15 -15.13 30.50
N ALA A 161 -1.49 -14.93 31.66
CA ALA A 161 -1.54 -15.86 32.79
C ALA A 161 -2.96 -16.12 33.34
N HIS A 162 -3.89 -15.18 33.12
CA HIS A 162 -5.27 -15.26 33.61
C HIS A 162 -6.30 -15.34 32.48
N ASN A 163 -5.86 -15.46 31.22
CA ASN A 163 -6.71 -15.40 30.03
C ASN A 163 -7.68 -14.21 30.03
N LYS A 164 -7.20 -13.03 30.48
CA LYS A 164 -7.98 -11.79 30.51
C LYS A 164 -7.51 -10.87 29.40
N GLN A 165 -8.47 -10.26 28.70
CA GLN A 165 -8.22 -9.26 27.67
C GLN A 165 -9.37 -8.25 27.63
N GLY A 166 -9.10 -7.07 27.10
CA GLY A 166 -10.13 -6.03 26.93
C GLY A 166 -9.53 -4.65 26.67
N PRO A 167 -10.35 -3.60 26.71
CA PRO A 167 -9.84 -2.24 26.76
C PRO A 167 -9.27 -1.92 28.16
N ALA A 168 -8.23 -1.10 28.19
CA ALA A 168 -7.71 -0.47 29.39
C ALA A 168 -7.34 0.98 29.10
N LEU A 169 -7.37 1.82 30.13
CA LEU A 169 -6.82 3.17 30.05
C LEU A 169 -5.38 3.14 30.56
N LEU A 170 -4.42 3.35 29.65
CA LEU A 170 -3.02 3.55 30.00
C LEU A 170 -2.75 5.03 30.22
N GLY A 171 -2.22 5.37 31.38
CA GLY A 171 -1.75 6.69 31.76
C GLY A 171 -0.23 6.75 31.83
N MET A 172 0.30 7.88 31.39
CA MET A 172 1.71 8.27 31.47
C MET A 172 1.77 9.58 32.24
N LEU A 173 2.36 9.56 33.44
CA LEU A 173 2.51 10.70 34.32
C LEU A 173 3.94 11.25 34.20
N THR A 174 4.10 12.57 34.19
CA THR A 174 5.41 13.22 34.27
C THR A 174 5.31 14.45 35.16
N VAL A 175 6.22 14.58 36.12
CA VAL A 175 6.30 15.73 37.04
C VAL A 175 7.46 16.62 36.62
N ILE A 176 7.22 17.92 36.52
CA ILE A 176 8.18 18.93 36.05
C ILE A 176 8.14 20.14 36.98
N ASP A 177 9.28 20.53 37.53
CA ASP A 177 9.52 21.75 38.33
C ASP A 177 10.44 22.75 37.61
N ASP A 178 11.36 22.25 36.77
CA ASP A 178 12.23 23.06 35.93
C ASP A 178 12.19 22.62 34.46
N MET A 179 11.95 23.56 33.54
CA MET A 179 11.97 23.32 32.10
C MET A 179 13.37 23.06 31.53
N GLN A 180 14.43 23.35 32.30
CA GLN A 180 15.83 23.05 31.96
C GLN A 180 16.21 21.59 32.23
N ASP A 181 15.35 20.83 32.90
CA ASP A 181 15.65 19.44 33.23
C ASP A 181 15.81 18.58 31.99
N THR A 182 16.93 17.87 31.96
CA THR A 182 17.30 16.99 30.86
C THR A 182 16.79 15.57 31.04
N ASN A 183 16.33 15.23 32.24
CA ASN A 183 15.79 13.92 32.60
C ASN A 183 14.71 14.10 33.66
N VAL A 184 13.44 14.00 33.27
CA VAL A 184 12.30 14.14 34.18
C VAL A 184 11.78 12.77 34.62
N THR A 185 11.22 12.73 35.83
CA THR A 185 10.66 11.49 36.37
C THR A 185 9.30 11.19 35.74
N GLN A 186 9.13 9.95 35.26
CA GLN A 186 7.91 9.52 34.58
C GLN A 186 7.41 8.18 35.10
N TYR A 187 6.10 7.97 35.05
CA TYR A 187 5.47 6.76 35.58
C TYR A 187 4.38 6.23 34.65
N TYR A 188 4.25 4.90 34.59
CA TYR A 188 3.10 4.24 33.99
C TYR A 188 2.04 3.93 35.05
N MET A 189 0.79 4.14 34.67
CA MET A 189 -0.37 3.69 35.42
C MET A 189 -1.38 3.10 34.46
N ALA A 190 -2.13 2.07 34.87
CA ALA A 190 -3.13 1.46 34.02
C ALA A 190 -4.41 1.14 34.78
N ALA A 191 -5.52 1.30 34.09
CA ALA A 191 -6.88 1.13 34.57
C ALA A 191 -7.59 0.08 33.70
N LEU A 192 -7.59 -1.17 34.17
CA LEU A 192 -8.04 -2.34 33.37
C LEU A 192 -9.56 -2.50 33.26
N THR A 193 -10.32 -1.72 34.04
CA THR A 193 -11.79 -1.72 34.04
C THR A 193 -12.38 -0.60 33.17
N TYR A 194 -11.55 0.32 32.67
CA TYR A 194 -11.95 1.44 31.84
C TYR A 194 -12.17 1.00 30.37
N PRO A 195 -13.21 1.46 29.64
CA PRO A 195 -14.15 2.55 29.96
C PRO A 195 -15.48 2.08 30.60
N TYR A 196 -15.53 0.90 31.22
CA TYR A 196 -16.77 0.33 31.79
C TYR A 196 -17.06 0.80 33.22
N GLN A 197 -16.21 1.65 33.77
CA GLN A 197 -16.37 2.29 35.08
C GLN A 197 -16.11 3.78 34.93
N ARG A 198 -16.81 4.58 35.74
CA ARG A 198 -16.65 6.04 35.75
C ARG A 198 -15.32 6.44 36.40
N THR A 199 -14.93 5.78 37.48
CA THR A 199 -13.61 5.94 38.10
C THR A 199 -12.62 5.02 37.40
N ALA A 200 -11.43 5.52 37.11
CA ALA A 200 -10.43 4.74 36.37
C ALA A 200 -9.78 3.64 37.23
N ASN A 201 -9.72 3.77 38.56
CA ASN A 201 -9.09 2.80 39.46
C ASN A 201 -7.68 2.42 38.97
N PHE A 202 -6.78 3.42 38.94
CA PHE A 202 -5.44 3.24 38.42
C PHE A 202 -4.59 2.35 39.31
N GLU A 203 -3.82 1.46 38.69
CA GLU A 203 -2.73 0.74 39.34
C GLU A 203 -1.40 1.22 38.74
N MET A 204 -0.35 1.24 39.55
CA MET A 204 0.99 1.66 39.13
C MET A 204 1.70 0.50 38.43
N TYR A 205 2.52 0.82 37.43
CA TYR A 205 3.25 -0.18 36.65
C TYR A 205 4.69 0.24 36.38
N GLU A 206 5.57 -0.76 36.38
CA GLU A 206 6.95 -0.64 35.90
C GLU A 206 7.08 -1.21 34.50
N LEU A 207 7.93 -0.56 33.69
CA LEU A 207 8.26 -1.05 32.35
C LEU A 207 9.21 -2.24 32.45
N VAL A 208 8.80 -3.38 31.91
CA VAL A 208 9.67 -4.55 31.73
C VAL A 208 10.41 -4.48 30.38
N GLY A 209 9.71 -4.04 29.34
CA GLY A 209 10.24 -3.93 27.99
C GLY A 209 9.16 -3.92 26.92
N VAL A 210 9.56 -4.19 25.68
CA VAL A 210 8.67 -4.33 24.52
C VAL A 210 8.81 -5.75 23.98
N THR A 211 7.69 -6.41 23.70
CA THR A 211 7.68 -7.77 23.12
C THR A 211 7.99 -7.75 21.62
N ASP A 212 8.33 -8.90 21.04
CA ASP A 212 8.49 -9.06 19.57
C ASP A 212 7.23 -8.68 18.77
N GLU A 213 6.05 -8.71 19.39
CA GLU A 213 4.77 -8.32 18.77
C GLU A 213 4.44 -6.82 18.91
N SER A 214 5.41 -5.99 19.35
CA SER A 214 5.22 -4.56 19.63
C SER A 214 4.20 -4.25 20.75
N TYR A 215 4.01 -5.15 21.71
CA TYR A 215 3.29 -4.84 22.95
C TYR A 215 4.22 -4.22 23.99
N LEU A 216 3.70 -3.25 24.73
CA LEU A 216 4.33 -2.74 25.94
C LEU A 216 4.12 -3.75 27.06
N SER A 217 5.21 -4.27 27.62
CA SER A 217 5.19 -5.22 28.73
C SER A 217 5.39 -4.48 30.06
N LEU A 218 4.38 -4.53 30.91
CA LEU A 218 4.31 -3.82 32.17
C LEU A 218 4.09 -4.79 33.33
N THR A 219 4.67 -4.49 34.50
CA THR A 219 4.45 -5.24 35.74
C THR A 219 3.83 -4.34 36.80
N SER A 220 2.73 -4.75 37.41
CA SER A 220 2.03 -3.93 38.39
C SER A 220 2.82 -3.81 39.70
N ILE A 221 2.77 -2.63 40.31
CA ILE A 221 3.20 -2.38 41.69
C ILE A 221 1.93 -2.47 42.57
N PRO A 222 1.73 -3.55 43.35
CA PRO A 222 0.53 -3.71 44.17
C PRO A 222 0.52 -2.68 45.31
N GLN A 223 -0.67 -2.20 45.67
CA GLN A 223 -0.83 -1.29 46.82
C GLN A 223 -0.53 -2.02 48.12
N ASN A 224 -0.97 -3.29 48.20
CA ASN A 224 -0.72 -4.18 49.34
C ASN A 224 -0.02 -5.46 48.86
N PRO A 225 1.33 -5.51 48.87
CA PRO A 225 2.10 -6.64 48.35
C PRO A 225 1.80 -7.99 49.03
N GLU A 226 1.24 -7.98 50.26
CA GLU A 226 0.89 -9.19 51.00
C GLU A 226 -0.44 -9.83 50.54
N THR A 227 -1.35 -9.04 49.95
CA THR A 227 -2.70 -9.49 49.60
C THR A 227 -3.00 -9.42 48.10
N GLU A 228 -2.31 -8.55 47.37
CA GLU A 228 -2.54 -8.32 45.94
C GLU A 228 -1.42 -8.96 45.11
N PRO A 229 -1.76 -9.82 44.12
CA PRO A 229 -0.75 -10.44 43.27
C PRO A 229 -0.19 -9.43 42.26
N VAL A 230 1.09 -9.58 41.96
CA VAL A 230 1.74 -8.89 40.84
C VAL A 230 1.14 -9.37 39.52
N LYS A 231 0.69 -8.42 38.69
CA LYS A 231 0.09 -8.65 37.37
C LYS A 231 1.10 -8.31 36.28
N HIS A 232 1.20 -9.18 35.29
CA HIS A 232 1.94 -8.92 34.05
C HIS A 232 0.95 -8.50 32.97
N LEU A 233 1.06 -7.25 32.57
CA LEU A 233 0.17 -6.59 31.62
C LEU A 233 0.89 -6.40 30.29
N LEU A 234 0.28 -6.87 29.21
CA LEU A 234 0.66 -6.51 27.86
C LEU A 234 -0.36 -5.51 27.34
N THR A 235 0.08 -4.38 26.79
CA THR A 235 -0.83 -3.37 26.26
C THR A 235 -0.29 -2.76 24.97
N ALA A 236 -1.18 -2.49 24.03
CA ALA A 236 -0.83 -1.85 22.77
C ALA A 236 -2.05 -1.18 22.13
N ARG A 237 -1.78 -0.22 21.26
CA ARG A 237 -2.77 0.30 20.31
C ARG A 237 -2.70 -0.49 19.01
N LYS A 238 -3.81 -1.12 18.66
CA LYS A 238 -3.96 -1.72 17.34
C LYS A 238 -4.76 -0.80 16.43
N ARG A 239 -4.26 -0.57 15.22
CA ARG A 239 -4.96 0.21 14.18
C ARG A 239 -4.86 -0.46 12.84
N GLY A 240 -5.91 -0.37 12.05
CA GLY A 240 -5.95 -0.95 10.72
C GLY A 240 -7.18 -1.81 10.56
N PHE A 241 -7.10 -2.78 9.67
CA PHE A 241 -8.26 -3.55 9.26
C PHE A 241 -7.89 -5.00 8.95
N TYR A 242 -8.87 -5.89 9.05
CA TYR A 242 -8.73 -7.32 8.76
C TYR A 242 -9.95 -7.85 8.02
N ASN A 243 -9.82 -9.01 7.38
CA ASN A 243 -10.93 -9.70 6.70
C ASN A 243 -10.93 -11.17 7.14
N GLY A 244 -11.83 -11.49 8.08
CA GLY A 244 -11.81 -12.76 8.80
C GLY A 244 -10.46 -13.03 9.46
N ASP A 245 -10.12 -14.32 9.56
CA ASP A 245 -8.86 -14.78 10.17
C ASP A 245 -7.70 -14.94 9.17
N THR A 246 -7.96 -14.68 7.89
CA THR A 246 -7.03 -15.01 6.80
C THR A 246 -6.19 -13.83 6.33
N GLN A 247 -6.61 -12.61 6.65
CA GLN A 247 -6.04 -11.39 6.08
C GLN A 247 -6.09 -10.23 7.06
N CYS A 248 -4.98 -9.49 7.18
CA CYS A 248 -4.94 -8.30 8.00
C CYS A 248 -3.88 -7.31 7.54
N ASN A 249 -4.13 -6.04 7.82
CA ASN A 249 -3.17 -4.95 7.75
C ASN A 249 -3.35 -4.13 9.02
N VAL A 250 -2.66 -4.57 10.07
CA VAL A 250 -2.83 -4.03 11.42
C VAL A 250 -1.48 -3.57 11.92
N ARG A 251 -1.46 -2.37 12.48
CA ARG A 251 -0.31 -1.82 13.19
C ARG A 251 -0.51 -1.96 14.66
N THR A 252 0.53 -2.39 15.34
CA THR A 252 0.60 -2.45 16.79
C THR A 252 1.56 -1.36 17.25
N MET A 253 1.10 -0.45 18.10
CA MET A 253 1.85 0.73 18.52
C MET A 253 1.90 0.85 20.05
N TYR A 254 3.01 1.36 20.55
CA TYR A 254 3.24 1.67 21.96
C TYR A 254 3.93 3.04 22.09
N SER A 255 4.03 3.53 23.32
CA SER A 255 4.74 4.78 23.66
C SER A 255 5.63 4.56 24.87
N LEU A 256 6.86 5.09 24.83
CA LEU A 256 7.90 4.89 25.84
C LEU A 256 8.06 6.12 26.75
N LEU A 257 8.40 5.86 28.01
CA LEU A 257 8.82 6.83 29.03
C LEU A 257 10.35 6.81 29.18
N ASP A 258 11.09 7.15 28.12
CA ASP A 258 12.55 7.13 28.15
C ASP A 258 13.11 8.49 28.56
N GLY A 259 13.20 8.76 29.87
CA GLY A 259 14.07 9.79 30.49
C GLY A 259 14.30 11.05 29.66
N VAL A 260 13.21 11.62 29.15
CA VAL A 260 13.23 12.72 28.18
C VAL A 260 13.48 14.04 28.91
N SER A 261 13.96 15.06 28.18
CA SER A 261 13.97 16.42 28.74
C SER A 261 12.56 16.92 29.02
N ALA A 262 12.40 17.81 30.00
CA ALA A 262 11.13 18.44 30.35
C ALA A 262 10.40 18.98 29.12
N THR A 263 11.13 19.68 28.25
CA THR A 263 10.62 20.18 26.97
C THR A 263 10.06 19.07 26.08
N LYS A 264 10.76 17.94 25.92
CA LYS A 264 10.30 16.83 25.07
C LYS A 264 9.09 16.11 25.68
N ALA A 265 9.11 15.85 26.98
CA ALA A 265 7.99 15.24 27.71
C ALA A 265 6.68 16.02 27.51
N LEU A 266 6.81 17.36 27.59
CA LEU A 266 5.71 18.28 27.45
C LEU A 266 5.20 18.37 26.01
N THR A 267 6.11 18.58 25.05
CA THR A 267 5.74 18.97 23.69
C THR A 267 5.49 17.80 22.74
N ARG A 268 5.96 16.59 23.05
CA ARG A 268 5.99 15.49 22.10
C ARG A 268 5.47 14.19 22.71
N TRP A 269 4.71 13.44 21.93
CA TRP A 269 4.24 12.10 22.27
C TRP A 269 4.40 11.17 21.08
N GLU A 270 5.40 10.32 21.15
CA GLU A 270 5.73 9.42 20.05
C GLU A 270 5.03 8.08 20.21
N TRP A 271 4.49 7.60 19.09
CA TRP A 271 3.93 6.27 18.94
C TRP A 271 4.79 5.50 17.97
N ILE A 272 5.40 4.45 18.48
CA ILE A 272 6.37 3.60 17.80
C ILE A 272 5.73 2.22 17.67
N GLY A 273 6.06 1.50 16.61
CA GLY A 273 5.62 0.11 16.49
C GLY A 273 5.80 -0.43 15.09
N GLU A 274 5.04 -1.46 14.77
CA GLU A 274 5.20 -2.24 13.56
C GLU A 274 3.86 -2.45 12.86
N ALA A 275 3.91 -2.56 11.54
CA ALA A 275 2.80 -3.03 10.74
C ALA A 275 2.94 -4.54 10.50
N VAL A 276 1.89 -5.28 10.79
CA VAL A 276 1.73 -6.69 10.45
C VAL A 276 0.76 -6.78 9.28
N MET A 277 1.24 -7.37 8.18
CA MET A 277 0.45 -7.65 6.99
C MET A 277 0.38 -9.15 6.80
N VAL A 278 -0.82 -9.71 6.82
CA VAL A 278 -1.08 -11.10 6.52
C VAL A 278 -2.01 -11.16 5.32
N ASP A 279 -1.64 -11.95 4.33
CA ASP A 279 -2.57 -12.38 3.28
C ASP A 279 -2.30 -13.83 2.90
N SER A 280 -3.23 -14.70 3.30
CA SER A 280 -3.17 -16.14 3.06
C SER A 280 -3.25 -16.53 1.57
N TRP A 281 -3.71 -15.63 0.70
CA TRP A 281 -3.84 -15.88 -0.74
C TRP A 281 -2.69 -15.31 -1.56
N THR A 282 -1.73 -14.64 -0.93
CA THR A 282 -0.62 -13.99 -1.64
C THR A 282 0.21 -14.96 -2.51
N TRP A 283 0.26 -16.25 -2.16
CA TRP A 283 0.97 -17.26 -2.95
C TRP A 283 0.43 -17.39 -4.39
N VAL A 284 -0.82 -16.99 -4.64
CA VAL A 284 -1.41 -16.98 -5.98
C VAL A 284 -0.67 -15.99 -6.89
N HIS A 285 -0.08 -14.93 -6.35
CA HIS A 285 0.75 -14.00 -7.13
C HIS A 285 2.10 -14.59 -7.57
N CYS A 286 2.46 -15.80 -7.13
CA CYS A 286 3.63 -16.53 -7.65
C CYS A 286 3.51 -16.84 -9.16
N PHE A 287 2.32 -16.78 -9.76
CA PHE A 287 2.19 -16.90 -11.22
C PHE A 287 2.98 -15.80 -11.97
N HIS A 288 3.13 -14.61 -11.38
CA HIS A 288 3.96 -13.54 -11.95
C HIS A 288 5.43 -13.90 -12.07
N PHE A 289 5.96 -14.72 -11.15
CA PHE A 289 7.33 -15.21 -11.24
C PHE A 289 7.56 -16.03 -12.51
N PHE A 290 6.63 -16.95 -12.81
CA PHE A 290 6.68 -17.74 -14.05
C PHE A 290 6.53 -16.87 -15.30
N PHE A 291 5.69 -15.83 -15.22
CA PHE A 291 5.54 -14.87 -16.31
C PHE A 291 6.81 -14.05 -16.54
N GLY A 292 7.47 -13.62 -15.48
CA GLY A 292 8.77 -12.96 -15.52
C GLY A 292 9.83 -13.85 -16.17
N LEU A 293 9.95 -15.11 -15.76
CA LEU A 293 10.92 -16.05 -16.32
C LEU A 293 10.70 -16.27 -17.83
N GLN A 294 9.44 -16.38 -18.26
CA GLN A 294 9.08 -16.46 -19.67
C GLN A 294 9.52 -15.22 -20.45
N MET A 295 9.38 -14.03 -19.87
CA MET A 295 9.84 -12.77 -20.49
C MET A 295 11.37 -12.71 -20.56
N THR A 296 12.07 -13.07 -19.48
CA THR A 296 13.54 -13.13 -19.46
C THR A 296 14.07 -14.07 -20.53
N TYR A 297 13.47 -15.26 -20.68
CA TYR A 297 13.82 -16.20 -21.75
C TYR A 297 13.70 -15.57 -23.14
N SER A 298 12.61 -14.83 -23.38
CA SER A 298 12.34 -14.17 -24.66
C SER A 298 13.39 -13.08 -24.96
N LEU A 299 13.78 -12.31 -23.95
CA LEU A 299 14.84 -11.29 -24.06
C LEU A 299 16.21 -11.92 -24.30
N VAL A 300 16.52 -13.06 -23.68
CA VAL A 300 17.76 -13.80 -23.94
C VAL A 300 17.83 -14.27 -25.40
N VAL A 301 16.72 -14.82 -25.93
CA VAL A 301 16.66 -15.22 -27.34
C VAL A 301 16.83 -14.00 -28.25
N LEU A 302 16.17 -12.88 -27.96
CA LEU A 302 16.35 -11.63 -28.71
C LEU A 302 17.82 -11.20 -28.72
N PHE A 303 18.45 -11.15 -27.55
CA PHE A 303 19.83 -10.72 -27.39
C PHE A 303 20.80 -11.60 -28.20
N LEU A 304 20.60 -12.92 -28.21
CA LEU A 304 21.40 -13.84 -29.02
C LEU A 304 21.24 -13.58 -30.52
N VAL A 305 20.01 -13.36 -31.00
CA VAL A 305 19.76 -13.06 -32.42
C VAL A 305 20.38 -11.71 -32.79
N MET A 306 20.20 -10.68 -31.95
CA MET A 306 20.83 -9.36 -32.14
C MET A 306 22.35 -9.46 -32.20
N TYR A 307 22.96 -10.17 -31.25
CA TYR A 307 24.40 -10.38 -31.20
C TYR A 307 24.92 -11.07 -32.47
N GLN A 308 24.24 -12.12 -32.94
CA GLN A 308 24.63 -12.82 -34.17
C GLN A 308 24.51 -11.92 -35.42
N LYS A 309 23.47 -11.08 -35.49
CA LYS A 309 23.30 -10.12 -36.60
C LYS A 309 24.40 -9.05 -36.58
N ILE A 310 24.73 -8.52 -35.41
CA ILE A 310 25.83 -7.55 -35.24
C ILE A 310 27.16 -8.17 -35.67
N ARG A 311 27.45 -9.41 -35.27
CA ARG A 311 28.64 -10.15 -35.73
C ARG A 311 28.67 -10.37 -37.24
N SER A 312 27.50 -10.43 -37.88
CA SER A 312 27.35 -10.53 -39.34
C SER A 312 27.37 -9.17 -40.05
N GLY A 313 27.74 -8.09 -39.35
CA GLY A 313 27.82 -6.73 -39.89
C GLY A 313 26.47 -6.04 -40.11
N LYS A 314 25.38 -6.54 -39.52
CA LYS A 314 24.02 -6.00 -39.69
C LYS A 314 23.45 -5.55 -38.35
N ILE A 315 22.98 -4.31 -38.29
CA ILE A 315 22.25 -3.80 -37.11
C ILE A 315 20.77 -4.16 -37.29
N TRP A 316 20.23 -4.92 -36.35
CA TRP A 316 18.82 -5.28 -36.29
C TRP A 316 18.39 -5.38 -34.82
N ILE A 317 17.27 -4.77 -34.47
CA ILE A 317 16.65 -4.81 -33.14
C ILE A 317 15.23 -5.32 -33.36
N GLY A 318 14.96 -6.54 -32.87
CA GLY A 318 13.65 -7.17 -32.96
C GLY A 318 12.74 -6.83 -31.79
N ASP A 319 11.48 -7.25 -31.90
CA ASP A 319 10.46 -7.06 -30.87
C ASP A 319 10.76 -7.85 -29.58
N PRO A 320 11.02 -7.21 -28.42
CA PRO A 320 11.26 -7.90 -27.15
C PRO A 320 10.10 -8.80 -26.70
N PHE A 321 8.90 -8.64 -27.28
CA PHE A 321 7.70 -9.36 -26.91
C PHE A 321 7.21 -10.37 -27.96
N ALA A 322 8.05 -10.75 -28.92
CA ALA A 322 7.72 -11.72 -29.98
C ALA A 322 7.16 -13.08 -29.48
N TYR A 323 7.43 -13.44 -28.23
CA TYR A 323 6.95 -14.67 -27.58
C TYR A 323 5.58 -14.54 -26.90
N THR A 324 5.11 -13.31 -26.69
CA THR A 324 3.90 -13.00 -25.94
C THR A 324 2.69 -13.02 -26.87
N SER A 325 1.83 -14.04 -26.75
CA SER A 325 0.59 -14.10 -27.52
C SER A 325 -0.56 -13.39 -26.81
N THR A 326 -1.49 -12.81 -27.59
CA THR A 326 -2.74 -12.24 -27.09
C THR A 326 -3.47 -13.20 -26.15
N THR A 327 -3.59 -14.48 -26.53
CA THR A 327 -4.22 -15.52 -25.69
C THR A 327 -3.50 -15.68 -24.35
N THR A 328 -2.17 -15.64 -24.33
CA THR A 328 -1.41 -15.74 -23.09
C THR A 328 -1.71 -14.55 -22.19
N LEU A 329 -1.67 -13.32 -22.71
CA LEU A 329 -1.97 -12.11 -21.94
C LEU A 329 -3.40 -12.10 -21.36
N VAL A 330 -4.38 -12.50 -22.16
CA VAL A 330 -5.78 -12.58 -21.70
C VAL A 330 -5.94 -13.63 -20.61
N MET A 331 -5.37 -14.83 -20.79
CA MET A 331 -5.42 -15.87 -19.75
C MET A 331 -4.74 -15.43 -18.45
N ARG A 332 -3.62 -14.69 -18.54
CA ARG A 332 -2.96 -14.11 -17.37
C ARG A 332 -3.86 -13.13 -16.63
N GLY A 333 -4.55 -12.23 -17.35
CA GLY A 333 -5.52 -11.31 -16.77
C GLY A 333 -6.68 -12.04 -16.09
N ILE A 334 -7.24 -13.06 -16.73
CA ILE A 334 -8.32 -13.87 -16.16
C ILE A 334 -7.87 -14.53 -14.84
N LEU A 335 -6.64 -15.05 -14.78
CA LEU A 335 -6.10 -15.65 -13.55
C LEU A 335 -5.97 -14.63 -12.42
N VAL A 336 -5.52 -13.41 -12.70
CA VAL A 336 -5.44 -12.32 -11.70
C VAL A 336 -6.84 -11.89 -11.25
N PHE A 337 -7.80 -11.78 -12.17
CA PHE A 337 -9.19 -11.48 -11.78
C PHE A 337 -9.78 -12.59 -10.91
N PHE A 338 -9.52 -13.85 -11.24
CA PHE A 338 -9.99 -14.98 -10.44
C PHE A 338 -9.32 -15.01 -9.06
N SER A 339 -8.04 -14.65 -8.97
CA SER A 339 -7.36 -14.53 -7.68
C SER A 339 -7.97 -13.44 -6.82
N TRP A 340 -8.25 -12.26 -7.39
CA TRP A 340 -8.96 -11.20 -6.67
C TRP A 340 -10.35 -11.64 -6.21
N ILE A 341 -11.10 -12.41 -7.00
CA ILE A 341 -12.43 -12.90 -6.59
C ILE A 341 -12.33 -13.85 -5.39
N ILE A 342 -11.41 -14.82 -5.45
CA ILE A 342 -11.17 -15.77 -4.34
C ILE A 342 -10.76 -15.00 -3.09
N ASP A 343 -9.89 -14.02 -3.28
CA ASP A 343 -9.32 -13.23 -2.20
C ASP A 343 -10.24 -12.06 -1.76
N SER A 344 -11.51 -12.13 -2.15
CA SER A 344 -12.52 -11.13 -1.85
C SER A 344 -12.11 -9.69 -2.23
N PHE A 345 -11.21 -9.47 -3.19
CA PHE A 345 -10.64 -8.19 -3.60
C PHE A 345 -9.80 -7.48 -2.53
N TRP A 346 -9.23 -8.21 -1.57
CA TRP A 346 -8.41 -7.64 -0.51
C TRP A 346 -7.26 -6.73 -1.01
N PRO A 347 -6.32 -7.18 -1.86
CA PRO A 347 -5.14 -6.39 -2.21
C PRO A 347 -5.50 -5.15 -3.04
N VAL A 348 -6.63 -5.20 -3.76
CA VAL A 348 -7.20 -4.04 -4.47
C VAL A 348 -7.71 -2.98 -3.50
N ASN A 349 -8.42 -3.39 -2.44
CA ASN A 349 -8.92 -2.48 -1.41
C ASN A 349 -7.80 -1.95 -0.52
N GLU A 350 -6.87 -2.81 -0.14
CA GLU A 350 -5.70 -2.44 0.66
C GLU A 350 -4.87 -1.36 -0.05
N PHE A 351 -4.60 -1.55 -1.35
CA PHE A 351 -3.92 -0.54 -2.16
C PHE A 351 -4.72 0.76 -2.31
N ALA A 352 -6.05 0.67 -2.51
CA ALA A 352 -6.92 1.84 -2.56
C ALA A 352 -6.91 2.63 -1.23
N MET A 353 -6.96 1.93 -0.10
CA MET A 353 -6.88 2.51 1.24
C MET A 353 -5.54 3.19 1.50
N SER A 354 -4.43 2.58 1.09
CA SER A 354 -3.10 3.19 1.20
C SER A 354 -3.01 4.52 0.45
N ARG A 355 -3.52 4.56 -0.78
CA ARG A 355 -3.57 5.81 -1.55
C ARG A 355 -4.48 6.85 -0.92
N ALA A 356 -5.62 6.43 -0.39
CA ALA A 356 -6.57 7.31 0.27
C ALA A 356 -5.97 7.90 1.56
N ALA A 357 -5.22 7.12 2.32
CA ALA A 357 -4.50 7.59 3.52
C ALA A 357 -3.48 8.68 3.16
N THR A 358 -2.69 8.48 2.10
CA THR A 358 -1.76 9.51 1.60
C THR A 358 -2.49 10.79 1.19
N LEU A 359 -3.63 10.67 0.50
CA LEU A 359 -4.40 11.82 0.05
C LEU A 359 -5.08 12.58 1.19
N ALA A 360 -5.57 11.87 2.20
CA ALA A 360 -6.17 12.43 3.39
C ALA A 360 -5.15 12.95 4.41
N SER A 361 -3.84 12.85 4.13
CA SER A 361 -2.75 13.14 5.09
C SER A 361 -2.94 12.41 6.42
N ALA A 362 -3.47 11.19 6.33
CA ALA A 362 -3.69 10.31 7.46
C ALA A 362 -2.48 9.37 7.65
N GLN A 363 -2.57 8.48 8.63
CA GLN A 363 -1.51 7.55 8.94
C GLN A 363 -1.27 6.57 7.76
N THR A 364 -0.05 6.51 7.23
CA THR A 364 0.34 5.72 6.05
C THR A 364 -0.03 4.24 6.18
N ILE A 365 -0.71 3.65 5.20
CA ILE A 365 -0.99 2.20 5.17
C ILE A 365 0.10 1.46 4.41
N CYS A 366 0.76 0.53 5.11
CA CYS A 366 1.81 -0.31 4.57
C CYS A 366 1.21 -1.23 3.51
N VAL A 367 1.86 -1.33 2.35
CA VAL A 367 1.44 -2.19 1.24
C VAL A 367 2.68 -2.61 0.47
N HIS A 368 2.58 -3.69 -0.31
CA HIS A 368 3.61 -4.07 -1.28
C HIS A 368 3.24 -3.55 -2.69
N PRO A 369 3.70 -2.36 -3.10
CA PRO A 369 3.25 -1.74 -4.34
C PRO A 369 3.62 -2.55 -5.58
N GLU A 370 4.74 -3.29 -5.55
CA GLU A 370 5.23 -4.13 -6.65
C GLU A 370 4.25 -5.25 -7.02
N MET A 371 3.56 -5.84 -6.03
CA MET A 371 2.56 -6.87 -6.29
C MET A 371 1.38 -6.28 -7.06
N MET A 372 0.93 -5.09 -6.65
CA MET A 372 -0.21 -4.44 -7.27
C MET A 372 0.14 -3.80 -8.61
N HIS A 373 1.37 -3.35 -8.81
CA HIS A 373 1.89 -2.96 -10.12
C HIS A 373 1.77 -4.13 -11.12
N ALA A 374 2.28 -5.31 -10.76
CA ALA A 374 2.23 -6.49 -11.62
C ALA A 374 0.80 -6.93 -11.96
N ASP A 375 -0.10 -6.97 -10.97
CA ASP A 375 -1.50 -7.30 -11.19
C ASP A 375 -2.18 -6.30 -12.14
N LEU A 376 -2.04 -4.99 -11.88
CA LEU A 376 -2.64 -3.94 -12.69
C LEU A 376 -2.13 -3.93 -14.13
N LEU A 377 -0.83 -4.18 -14.33
CA LEU A 377 -0.21 -4.28 -15.65
C LEU A 377 -0.82 -5.44 -16.45
N VAL A 378 -0.97 -6.61 -15.82
CA VAL A 378 -1.52 -7.80 -16.47
C VAL A 378 -3.01 -7.63 -16.79
N VAL A 379 -3.78 -7.04 -15.87
CA VAL A 379 -5.19 -6.69 -16.10
C VAL A 379 -5.32 -5.69 -17.25
N TYR A 380 -4.48 -4.67 -17.28
CA TYR A 380 -4.43 -3.70 -18.37
C TYR A 380 -4.14 -4.37 -19.72
N PHE A 381 -3.16 -5.27 -19.80
CA PHE A 381 -2.89 -5.98 -21.06
C PHE A 381 -4.04 -6.87 -21.50
N CYS A 382 -4.73 -7.52 -20.56
CA CYS A 382 -5.91 -8.31 -20.87
C CYS A 382 -7.02 -7.43 -21.48
N LEU A 383 -7.32 -6.30 -20.86
CA LEU A 383 -8.34 -5.37 -21.34
C LEU A 383 -7.94 -4.70 -22.67
N ALA A 384 -6.69 -4.26 -22.81
CA ALA A 384 -6.18 -3.69 -24.05
C ALA A 384 -6.18 -4.72 -25.20
N SER A 385 -5.84 -5.98 -24.91
CA SER A 385 -5.95 -7.09 -25.88
C SER A 385 -7.40 -7.33 -26.32
N PHE A 386 -8.33 -7.30 -25.36
CA PHE A 386 -9.76 -7.42 -25.65
C PHE A 386 -10.25 -6.28 -26.54
N LEU A 387 -9.95 -5.03 -26.20
CA LEU A 387 -10.31 -3.85 -27.00
C LEU A 387 -9.70 -3.92 -28.40
N SER A 388 -8.43 -4.30 -28.50
CA SER A 388 -7.75 -4.49 -29.78
C SER A 388 -8.46 -5.52 -30.66
N SER A 389 -8.94 -6.62 -30.07
CA SER A 389 -9.75 -7.63 -30.78
C SER A 389 -11.10 -7.08 -31.23
N VAL A 390 -11.77 -6.27 -30.41
CA VAL A 390 -13.07 -5.65 -30.75
C VAL A 390 -12.93 -4.63 -31.88
N PHE A 391 -11.92 -3.76 -31.81
CA PHE A 391 -11.67 -2.74 -32.83
C PHE A 391 -10.99 -3.30 -34.09
N GLN A 392 -10.47 -4.53 -34.04
CA GLN A 392 -9.66 -5.13 -35.10
C GLN A 392 -8.43 -4.27 -35.43
N GLU A 393 -7.80 -3.71 -34.41
CA GLU A 393 -6.63 -2.84 -34.54
C GLU A 393 -5.47 -3.38 -33.71
N ARG A 394 -4.25 -3.33 -34.24
CA ARG A 394 -3.06 -3.73 -33.47
C ARG A 394 -2.61 -2.61 -32.56
N ILE A 395 -2.24 -2.95 -31.34
CA ILE A 395 -1.64 -2.02 -30.38
C ILE A 395 -0.22 -2.52 -30.12
N ASP A 396 0.77 -1.65 -30.30
CA ASP A 396 2.15 -2.01 -30.01
C ASP A 396 2.32 -2.21 -28.49
N LEU A 397 2.87 -3.35 -28.10
CA LEU A 397 2.98 -3.73 -26.69
C LEU A 397 4.01 -2.86 -25.95
N SER A 398 5.09 -2.44 -26.62
CA SER A 398 6.06 -1.51 -26.03
C SER A 398 5.42 -0.15 -25.74
N GLY A 399 4.64 0.37 -26.68
CA GLY A 399 3.84 1.58 -26.47
C GLY A 399 2.82 1.45 -25.34
N ALA A 400 2.16 0.30 -25.22
CA ALA A 400 1.21 0.03 -24.12
C ALA A 400 1.92 -0.02 -22.75
N ILE A 401 3.08 -0.70 -22.65
CA ILE A 401 3.91 -0.72 -21.44
C ILE A 401 4.32 0.69 -21.06
N PHE A 402 4.90 1.44 -22.01
CA PHE A 402 5.36 2.79 -21.77
C PHE A 402 4.23 3.69 -21.24
N LEU A 403 3.04 3.60 -21.86
CA LEU A 403 1.89 4.37 -21.41
C LEU A 403 1.41 3.96 -20.02
N PHE A 404 1.40 2.66 -19.71
CA PHE A 404 1.10 2.17 -18.37
C PHE A 404 2.08 2.72 -17.34
N GLU A 405 3.39 2.60 -17.57
CA GLU A 405 4.41 3.07 -16.62
C GLU A 405 4.31 4.57 -16.39
N VAL A 406 4.08 5.37 -17.44
CA VAL A 406 3.87 6.83 -17.31
C VAL A 406 2.62 7.14 -16.47
N VAL A 407 1.50 6.46 -16.73
CA VAL A 407 0.25 6.67 -15.97
C VAL A 407 0.38 6.17 -14.53
N TYR A 408 1.05 5.03 -14.33
CA TYR A 408 1.28 4.45 -13.01
C TYR A 408 2.19 5.37 -12.20
N GLU A 409 3.32 5.85 -12.75
CA GLU A 409 4.22 6.77 -12.06
C GLU A 409 3.53 8.08 -11.68
N HIS A 410 2.74 8.65 -12.58
CA HIS A 410 1.99 9.89 -12.32
C HIS A 410 0.59 9.67 -11.72
N ARG A 411 0.28 8.46 -11.22
CA ARG A 411 -1.07 8.09 -10.72
C ARG A 411 -1.62 9.03 -9.66
N GLN A 412 -0.76 9.55 -8.78
CA GLN A 412 -1.18 10.45 -7.70
C GLN A 412 -1.58 11.83 -8.24
N ALA A 413 -0.77 12.38 -9.14
CA ALA A 413 -1.06 13.65 -9.80
C ALA A 413 -2.35 13.58 -10.64
N LEU A 414 -2.58 12.45 -11.33
CA LEU A 414 -3.81 12.22 -12.09
C LEU A 414 -5.07 12.19 -11.21
N ILE A 415 -4.99 11.62 -10.01
CA ILE A 415 -6.11 11.70 -9.05
C ILE A 415 -6.30 13.12 -8.56
N GLN A 416 -5.21 13.80 -8.17
CA GLN A 416 -5.26 15.16 -7.64
C GLN A 416 -5.76 16.18 -8.66
N ALA A 417 -5.70 15.88 -9.96
CA ALA A 417 -6.24 16.73 -11.02
C ALA A 417 -7.77 16.91 -10.95
N SER A 418 -8.50 16.02 -10.26
CA SER A 418 -9.95 16.12 -10.11
C SER A 418 -10.36 16.23 -8.64
N SER A 419 -10.83 17.41 -8.23
CA SER A 419 -11.34 17.65 -6.87
C SER A 419 -12.51 16.74 -6.51
N ALA A 420 -13.35 16.36 -7.48
CA ALA A 420 -14.45 15.43 -7.27
C ALA A 420 -13.95 14.03 -6.90
N VAL A 421 -12.92 13.53 -7.57
CA VAL A 421 -12.30 12.22 -7.27
C VAL A 421 -11.60 12.27 -5.93
N VAL A 422 -10.86 13.35 -5.64
CA VAL A 422 -10.20 13.55 -4.35
C VAL A 422 -11.21 13.55 -3.20
N ASN A 423 -12.29 14.32 -3.32
CA ASN A 423 -13.33 14.41 -2.30
C ASN A 423 -14.01 13.07 -2.05
N GLU A 424 -14.28 12.29 -3.10
CA GLU A 424 -14.86 10.95 -2.95
C GLU A 424 -13.93 10.04 -2.15
N ILE A 425 -12.66 9.97 -2.54
CA ILE A 425 -11.65 9.12 -1.90
C ILE A 425 -11.47 9.51 -0.42
N THR A 426 -11.30 10.81 -0.13
CA THR A 426 -11.02 11.28 1.23
C THR A 426 -12.25 11.18 2.14
N THR A 427 -13.46 11.39 1.61
CA THR A 427 -14.71 11.26 2.37
C THR A 427 -14.94 9.81 2.76
N THR A 428 -14.91 8.88 1.79
CA THR A 428 -15.10 7.45 2.08
C THR A 428 -14.02 6.92 3.00
N PHE A 429 -12.76 7.29 2.78
CA PHE A 429 -11.66 6.93 3.67
C PHE A 429 -11.86 7.46 5.09
N SER A 430 -12.30 8.71 5.26
CA SER A 430 -12.52 9.30 6.60
C SER A 430 -13.62 8.57 7.37
N VAL A 431 -14.66 8.09 6.68
CA VAL A 431 -15.71 7.26 7.29
C VAL A 431 -15.15 5.90 7.69
N GLN A 432 -14.46 5.22 6.77
CA GLN A 432 -13.91 3.88 7.01
C GLN A 432 -12.82 3.90 8.10
N TYR A 433 -11.94 4.89 8.10
CA TYR A 433 -10.86 5.04 9.08
C TYR A 433 -11.40 5.14 10.52
N LYS A 434 -12.58 5.74 10.71
CA LYS A 434 -13.23 5.90 12.02
C LYS A 434 -14.04 4.68 12.46
N VAL A 435 -14.22 3.65 11.62
CA VAL A 435 -14.98 2.43 11.99
C VAL A 435 -14.36 1.71 13.18
N GLY A 436 -13.03 1.76 13.32
CA GLY A 436 -12.31 1.18 14.45
C GLY A 436 -12.58 1.85 15.80
N ILE A 437 -13.23 3.02 15.83
CA ILE A 437 -13.63 3.68 17.07
C ILE A 437 -14.89 2.99 17.60
N ALA A 438 -14.80 2.48 18.84
CA ALA A 438 -15.93 1.83 19.49
C ALA A 438 -17.16 2.75 19.53
N LYS A 439 -18.29 2.25 19.04
CA LYS A 439 -19.53 3.03 18.94
C LYS A 439 -20.03 3.43 20.33
N PRO A 440 -20.54 4.67 20.48
CA PRO A 440 -21.05 5.15 21.76
C PRO A 440 -22.35 4.42 22.11
N ILE A 441 -22.30 3.52 23.10
CA ILE A 441 -23.51 3.03 23.77
C ILE A 441 -23.84 4.07 24.87
N PRO A 442 -25.10 4.50 25.05
CA PRO A 442 -25.44 5.57 26.00
C PRO A 442 -24.84 5.36 27.39
N VAL A 443 -24.96 4.15 27.93
CA VAL A 443 -24.41 3.76 29.24
C VAL A 443 -22.90 3.99 29.34
N ILE A 444 -22.12 3.63 28.31
CA ILE A 444 -20.66 3.81 28.30
C ILE A 444 -20.29 5.28 28.02
N THR A 445 -21.16 6.03 27.35
CA THR A 445 -20.99 7.46 27.08
C THR A 445 -21.10 8.30 28.35
N ASP A 446 -22.01 7.92 29.23
CA ASP A 446 -22.20 8.58 30.52
C ASP A 446 -21.09 8.25 31.53
N MET A 447 -20.34 7.15 31.30
CA MET A 447 -19.21 6.71 32.11
C MET A 447 -17.88 7.32 31.65
N SER A 448 -17.62 7.33 30.35
CA SER A 448 -16.34 7.74 29.78
C SER A 448 -16.53 8.49 28.45
N PRO A 449 -15.94 9.68 28.30
CA PRO A 449 -15.88 10.38 27.02
C PRO A 449 -14.77 9.82 26.10
N LEU A 450 -13.79 9.11 26.65
CA LEU A 450 -12.75 8.39 25.92
C LEU A 450 -13.26 7.07 25.34
N ARG A 451 -12.74 6.67 24.16
CA ARG A 451 -13.16 5.48 23.40
C ARG A 451 -12.00 4.58 23.02
N LEU A 452 -12.23 3.27 23.06
CA LEU A 452 -11.30 2.34 22.42
C LEU A 452 -11.30 2.61 20.91
N TRP A 453 -10.10 2.71 20.33
CA TRP A 453 -9.91 2.65 18.88
C TRP A 453 -9.00 1.46 18.59
N SER A 454 -9.58 0.44 17.95
CA SER A 454 -8.94 -0.83 17.64
C SER A 454 -8.95 -1.09 16.12
N SER A 455 -8.25 -2.15 15.70
CA SER A 455 -8.45 -2.74 14.37
C SER A 455 -9.89 -3.24 14.20
N PHE A 456 -10.41 -3.15 12.97
CA PHE A 456 -11.79 -3.52 12.66
C PHE A 456 -11.88 -4.46 11.46
N GLU A 457 -12.96 -5.24 11.41
CA GLU A 457 -13.27 -6.04 10.24
C GLU A 457 -13.65 -5.13 9.07
N PHE A 458 -13.00 -5.32 7.92
CA PHE A 458 -13.14 -4.47 6.77
C PHE A 458 -14.60 -4.51 6.28
N PRO A 459 -15.27 -3.36 6.14
CA PRO A 459 -16.68 -3.31 5.77
C PRO A 459 -16.89 -3.77 4.32
N GLU A 460 -18.16 -3.85 3.92
CA GLU A 460 -18.52 -4.09 2.52
C GLU A 460 -17.82 -3.11 1.57
N LYS A 461 -17.39 -3.63 0.42
CA LYS A 461 -16.52 -2.93 -0.51
C LYS A 461 -17.32 -1.93 -1.33
N ASP A 462 -16.88 -0.68 -1.30
CA ASP A 462 -17.53 0.40 -2.03
C ASP A 462 -16.98 0.48 -3.47
N ALA A 463 -17.81 0.08 -4.43
CA ALA A 463 -17.47 0.11 -5.86
C ALA A 463 -17.15 1.53 -6.36
N LYS A 464 -17.80 2.56 -5.80
CA LYS A 464 -17.57 3.96 -6.17
C LYS A 464 -16.21 4.44 -5.66
N PHE A 465 -15.85 4.09 -4.44
CA PHE A 465 -14.52 4.34 -3.87
C PHE A 465 -13.42 3.65 -4.69
N LEU A 466 -13.63 2.39 -5.08
CA LEU A 466 -12.67 1.66 -5.91
C LEU A 466 -12.55 2.29 -7.30
N ALA A 467 -13.66 2.62 -7.97
CA ALA A 467 -13.63 3.30 -9.26
C ALA A 467 -12.88 4.64 -9.20
N ALA A 468 -13.13 5.44 -8.16
CA ALA A 468 -12.42 6.69 -7.92
C ALA A 468 -10.92 6.46 -7.69
N SER A 469 -10.57 5.49 -6.84
CA SER A 469 -9.18 5.13 -6.53
C SER A 469 -8.41 4.63 -7.75
N PHE A 470 -9.06 3.93 -8.68
CA PHE A 470 -8.45 3.43 -9.92
C PHE A 470 -8.72 4.31 -11.15
N THR A 471 -9.09 5.59 -10.97
CA THR A 471 -9.26 6.57 -12.06
C THR A 471 -8.09 6.61 -13.05
N PRO A 472 -6.80 6.53 -12.63
CA PRO A 472 -5.68 6.48 -13.58
C PRO A 472 -5.77 5.29 -14.55
N MET A 473 -6.21 4.12 -14.09
CA MET A 473 -6.41 2.95 -14.94
C MET A 473 -7.57 3.14 -15.90
N LEU A 474 -8.66 3.78 -15.45
CA LEU A 474 -9.77 4.14 -16.33
C LEU A 474 -9.33 5.12 -17.42
N PHE A 475 -8.55 6.14 -17.06
CA PHE A 475 -7.95 7.08 -18.00
C PHE A 475 -7.08 6.35 -19.03
N LEU A 476 -6.21 5.45 -18.58
CA LEU A 476 -5.34 4.64 -19.44
C LEU A 476 -6.14 3.81 -20.46
N MET A 477 -7.23 3.17 -20.01
CA MET A 477 -8.13 2.41 -20.88
C MET A 477 -8.85 3.30 -21.91
N CYS A 478 -9.30 4.48 -21.49
CA CYS A 478 -9.88 5.49 -22.39
C CYS A 478 -8.86 5.96 -23.43
N SER A 479 -7.62 6.26 -23.05
CA SER A 479 -6.55 6.68 -23.97
C SER A 479 -6.27 5.63 -25.05
N ILE A 480 -6.17 4.36 -24.68
CA ILE A 480 -5.99 3.27 -25.65
C ILE A 480 -7.20 3.14 -26.59
N THR A 481 -8.42 3.28 -26.05
CA THR A 481 -9.64 3.19 -26.85
C THR A 481 -9.69 4.31 -27.89
N VAL A 482 -9.42 5.55 -27.48
CA VAL A 482 -9.33 6.70 -28.38
C VAL A 482 -8.23 6.50 -29.42
N PHE A 483 -7.06 6.02 -29.01
CA PHE A 483 -5.97 5.71 -29.94
C PHE A 483 -6.39 4.68 -31.00
N ALA A 484 -7.05 3.59 -30.61
CA ALA A 484 -7.53 2.58 -31.54
C ALA A 484 -8.57 3.14 -32.52
N ILE A 485 -9.52 3.96 -32.04
CA ILE A 485 -10.52 4.63 -32.88
C ILE A 485 -9.86 5.58 -33.88
N LEU A 486 -8.95 6.46 -33.41
CA LEU A 486 -8.24 7.40 -34.28
C LEU A 486 -7.40 6.69 -35.33
N ARG A 487 -6.73 5.59 -34.96
CA ARG A 487 -5.95 4.76 -35.88
C ARG A 487 -6.83 4.13 -36.96
N LYS A 488 -8.01 3.64 -36.57
CA LYS A 488 -9.00 3.07 -37.50
C LYS A 488 -9.51 4.12 -38.48
N ILE A 489 -9.81 5.32 -37.99
CA ILE A 489 -10.21 6.46 -38.83
C ILE A 489 -9.07 6.84 -39.79
N TYR A 490 -7.83 6.91 -39.29
CA TYR A 490 -6.67 7.23 -40.13
C TYR A 490 -6.48 6.21 -41.26
N ARG A 491 -6.56 4.90 -40.97
CA ARG A 491 -6.46 3.83 -41.99
C ARG A 491 -7.61 3.85 -43.00
N PHE A 492 -8.79 4.29 -42.59
CA PHE A 492 -9.91 4.49 -43.50
C PHE A 492 -9.61 5.59 -44.54
N PHE A 493 -9.01 6.71 -44.11
CA PHE A 493 -8.65 7.81 -45.01
C PHE A 493 -7.33 7.61 -45.77
N ARG A 494 -6.41 6.82 -45.20
CA ARG A 494 -5.11 6.46 -45.78
C ARG A 494 -4.96 4.94 -45.80
N PRO A 495 -5.70 4.23 -46.69
CA PRO A 495 -5.52 2.79 -46.84
C PRO A 495 -4.09 2.50 -47.27
N ASP A 496 -3.49 1.47 -46.67
CA ASP A 496 -2.17 0.99 -47.05
C ASP A 496 -2.16 0.74 -48.55
N GLN A 497 -1.21 1.36 -49.27
CA GLN A 497 -1.04 1.12 -50.70
C GLN A 497 -0.55 -0.32 -50.89
N VAL A 498 -1.48 -1.27 -50.96
CA VAL A 498 -1.21 -2.59 -51.51
C VAL A 498 -0.93 -2.35 -52.99
N ARG A 499 0.35 -2.13 -53.31
CA ARG A 499 0.84 -2.03 -54.68
C ARG A 499 0.74 -3.43 -55.30
N GLN A 500 -0.49 -3.87 -55.58
CA GLN A 500 -0.77 -4.96 -56.50
C GLN A 500 -0.29 -4.46 -57.86
N ARG A 501 1.00 -4.68 -58.15
CA ARG A 501 1.45 -4.66 -59.53
C ARG A 501 0.88 -5.94 -60.11
N SER A 502 -0.25 -5.81 -60.77
CA SER A 502 -0.80 -6.80 -61.68
C SER A 502 0.31 -7.20 -62.64
N SER A 503 1.01 -8.28 -62.34
CA SER A 503 1.67 -9.07 -63.38
C SER A 503 0.54 -9.75 -64.16
N ILE A 504 -0.16 -8.98 -64.98
CA ILE A 504 -0.78 -9.50 -66.20
C ILE A 504 0.42 -9.86 -67.09
N GLY A 505 1.02 -11.01 -66.78
CA GLY A 505 1.71 -11.78 -67.78
C GLY A 505 0.61 -12.37 -68.64
N THR A 506 0.55 -11.92 -69.89
CA THR A 506 -0.12 -12.64 -70.96
C THR A 506 0.39 -14.08 -70.93
N ASP A 507 -0.42 -15.01 -70.43
CA ASP A 507 -0.50 -16.38 -70.93
C ASP A 507 -1.76 -17.08 -70.40
N THR A 508 -2.58 -17.46 -71.38
CA THR A 508 -3.72 -18.37 -71.41
C THR A 508 -3.86 -19.37 -70.25
N SER A 509 -4.91 -19.26 -69.45
CA SER A 509 -5.64 -20.42 -68.89
C SER A 509 -6.97 -19.98 -68.26
N ALA A 510 -8.03 -19.99 -69.07
CA ALA A 510 -9.39 -19.61 -68.66
C ALA A 510 -10.14 -20.69 -67.85
N ASN A 511 -9.42 -21.59 -67.15
CA ASN A 511 -10.01 -22.71 -66.40
C ASN A 511 -9.43 -22.88 -64.99
N SER A 512 -9.17 -21.78 -64.26
CA SER A 512 -8.82 -21.89 -62.84
C SER A 512 -10.07 -22.01 -61.97
N SER A 513 -10.14 -23.10 -61.20
CA SER A 513 -11.27 -23.41 -60.32
C SER A 513 -11.50 -22.33 -59.27
N ALA A 514 -12.70 -22.23 -58.68
CA ALA A 514 -12.96 -21.29 -57.57
C ALA A 514 -11.97 -21.48 -56.39
N ASN A 515 -11.47 -22.70 -56.20
CA ASN A 515 -10.40 -23.05 -55.26
C ASN A 515 -9.04 -22.45 -55.62
N GLU A 516 -8.74 -22.32 -56.91
CA GLU A 516 -7.48 -21.77 -57.40
C GLU A 516 -7.50 -20.24 -57.34
N ARG A 517 -8.66 -19.61 -57.56
CA ARG A 517 -8.87 -18.19 -57.27
C ARG A 517 -8.79 -17.88 -55.78
N SER A 518 -9.43 -18.67 -54.90
CA SER A 518 -9.31 -18.46 -53.45
C SER A 518 -7.90 -18.77 -52.93
N ALA A 519 -7.21 -19.78 -53.48
CA ALA A 519 -5.80 -20.05 -53.20
C ALA A 519 -4.87 -18.94 -53.73
N MET A 520 -5.13 -18.34 -54.89
CA MET A 520 -4.39 -17.16 -55.38
C MET A 520 -4.66 -15.93 -54.52
N THR A 521 -5.89 -15.71 -54.07
CA THR A 521 -6.24 -14.62 -53.13
C THR A 521 -5.54 -14.82 -51.79
N GLN A 522 -5.49 -16.06 -51.26
CA GLN A 522 -4.79 -16.39 -50.03
C GLN A 522 -3.25 -16.28 -50.18
N ARG A 523 -2.68 -16.71 -51.32
CA ARG A 523 -1.26 -16.49 -51.67
C ARG A 523 -0.91 -15.02 -51.92
N GLY A 524 -1.87 -14.19 -52.31
CA GLY A 524 -1.71 -12.74 -52.41
C GLY A 524 -1.71 -12.03 -51.04
N ILE A 525 -2.38 -12.63 -50.05
CA ILE A 525 -2.50 -12.08 -48.69
C ILE A 525 -1.39 -12.59 -47.77
N VAL A 526 -0.89 -13.82 -47.93
CA VAL A 526 0.00 -14.49 -46.96
C VAL A 526 1.37 -14.83 -47.59
N THR A 527 2.46 -14.71 -46.84
CA THR A 527 3.81 -15.06 -47.33
C THR A 527 4.01 -16.58 -47.42
N ASN A 528 4.91 -17.06 -48.29
CA ASN A 528 5.26 -18.49 -48.37
C ASN A 528 5.69 -19.05 -47.00
N PHE A 529 6.43 -18.26 -46.21
CA PHE A 529 6.77 -18.61 -44.83
C PHE A 529 5.53 -18.89 -43.98
N GLU A 530 4.57 -17.97 -43.93
CA GLU A 530 3.34 -18.11 -43.14
C GLU A 530 2.45 -19.26 -43.63
N ILE A 531 2.50 -19.61 -44.92
CA ILE A 531 1.82 -20.79 -45.47
C ILE A 531 2.49 -22.08 -44.99
N SER A 532 3.83 -22.17 -45.09
CA SER A 532 4.60 -23.36 -44.70
C SER A 532 4.57 -23.61 -43.19
N THR A 533 4.52 -22.55 -42.36
CA THR A 533 4.49 -22.66 -40.89
C THR A 533 3.09 -22.59 -40.29
N GLY A 534 2.08 -22.19 -41.07
CA GLY A 534 0.73 -21.90 -40.59
C GLY A 534 0.62 -20.65 -39.70
N SER A 535 1.68 -19.83 -39.58
CA SER A 535 1.75 -18.71 -38.64
C SER A 535 1.34 -17.38 -39.27
N MET A 536 0.08 -17.25 -39.73
CA MET A 536 -0.42 -16.01 -40.31
C MET A 536 -0.40 -14.87 -39.28
N LEU A 537 0.46 -13.87 -39.48
CA LEU A 537 0.54 -12.67 -38.65
C LEU A 537 -0.44 -11.59 -39.13
N GLN A 538 -0.70 -11.54 -40.44
CA GLN A 538 -1.53 -10.48 -41.02
C GLN A 538 -2.97 -10.44 -40.45
N THR A 539 -3.51 -11.58 -40.04
CA THR A 539 -4.86 -11.73 -39.48
C THR A 539 -4.92 -11.65 -37.96
N ARG A 540 -3.79 -11.45 -37.27
CA ARG A 540 -3.78 -11.35 -35.80
C ARG A 540 -4.07 -9.93 -35.33
N PHE A 541 -5.04 -9.84 -34.41
CA PHE A 541 -5.35 -8.67 -33.59
C PHE A 541 -4.87 -8.91 -32.15
N GLY A 542 -4.60 -7.84 -31.43
CA GLY A 542 -4.08 -7.86 -30.06
C GLY A 542 -2.92 -6.90 -29.84
N LEU A 543 -2.29 -7.06 -28.68
CA LEU A 543 -1.02 -6.41 -28.34
C LEU A 543 0.12 -7.08 -29.13
N ILE A 544 0.39 -6.57 -30.32
CA ILE A 544 1.35 -7.11 -31.29
C ILE A 544 2.08 -5.93 -31.90
N SER A 545 3.40 -6.04 -32.04
CA SER A 545 4.18 -4.95 -32.59
C SER A 545 3.82 -4.63 -34.06
N ASP A 546 4.01 -3.37 -34.42
CA ASP A 546 3.58 -2.78 -35.70
C ASP A 546 4.61 -2.91 -36.82
N TYR A 547 5.61 -3.80 -36.65
CA TYR A 547 6.66 -4.00 -37.64
C TYR A 547 6.11 -4.46 -39.00
N SER A 548 6.84 -4.10 -40.06
CA SER A 548 6.53 -4.56 -41.41
C SER A 548 6.79 -6.07 -41.51
N ASN A 549 5.72 -6.87 -41.43
CA ASN A 549 5.81 -8.34 -41.43
C ASN A 549 6.28 -8.93 -42.77
N TYR A 550 6.34 -8.12 -43.84
CA TYR A 550 6.78 -8.57 -45.15
C TYR A 550 7.67 -7.54 -45.85
N VAL A 551 8.44 -8.01 -46.83
CA VAL A 551 9.23 -7.20 -47.75
C VAL A 551 8.96 -7.67 -49.18
N PHE A 552 8.83 -6.72 -50.10
CA PHE A 552 8.69 -7.04 -51.52
C PHE A 552 10.07 -7.07 -52.19
N PHE A 553 10.44 -8.23 -52.74
CA PHE A 553 11.60 -8.35 -53.63
C PHE A 553 11.14 -8.80 -55.00
N LYS A 554 11.47 -8.02 -56.04
CA LYS A 554 11.16 -8.32 -57.45
C LYS A 554 9.68 -8.70 -57.69
N GLY A 555 8.75 -8.04 -57.00
CA GLY A 555 7.32 -8.27 -57.14
C GLY A 555 6.74 -9.43 -56.33
N MET A 556 7.56 -10.21 -55.62
CA MET A 556 7.12 -11.27 -54.71
C MET A 556 7.17 -10.82 -53.24
N LYS A 557 6.22 -11.30 -52.44
CA LYS A 557 6.08 -10.99 -51.01
C LYS A 557 6.86 -12.01 -50.16
N PHE A 558 7.87 -11.56 -49.44
CA PHE A 558 8.67 -12.37 -48.51
C PHE A 558 8.39 -11.98 -47.07
N ALA A 559 8.53 -12.91 -46.11
CA ALA A 559 8.51 -12.55 -44.70
C ALA A 559 9.75 -11.73 -44.35
N SER A 560 9.56 -10.63 -43.62
CA SER A 560 10.69 -9.84 -43.09
C SER A 560 11.36 -10.59 -41.93
N ALA A 561 12.54 -10.13 -41.51
CA ALA A 561 13.19 -10.66 -40.30
C ALA A 561 12.27 -10.52 -39.07
N ASP A 562 11.58 -9.38 -38.96
CA ASP A 562 10.59 -9.13 -37.91
C ASP A 562 9.38 -10.06 -38.05
N GLY A 563 8.89 -10.29 -39.27
CA GLY A 563 7.77 -11.22 -39.52
C GLY A 563 8.10 -12.66 -39.12
N VAL A 564 9.33 -13.12 -39.35
CA VAL A 564 9.78 -14.45 -38.92
C VAL A 564 9.91 -14.51 -37.40
N TYR A 565 10.55 -13.50 -36.81
CA TYR A 565 10.82 -13.46 -35.37
C TYR A 565 9.53 -13.27 -34.54
N CYS A 566 8.67 -12.31 -34.90
CA CYS A 566 7.36 -12.07 -34.28
C CYS A 566 6.35 -13.21 -34.49
N SER A 567 6.60 -14.10 -35.46
CA SER A 567 5.85 -15.37 -35.58
C SER A 567 6.30 -16.43 -34.56
N GLY A 568 7.36 -16.17 -33.79
CA GLY A 568 7.93 -17.09 -32.80
C GLY A 568 8.93 -18.08 -33.40
N TYR A 569 9.64 -17.71 -34.47
CA TYR A 569 10.63 -18.55 -35.11
C TYR A 569 12.01 -17.87 -35.18
N VAL A 570 13.06 -18.68 -35.11
CA VAL A 570 14.46 -18.24 -35.30
C VAL A 570 15.18 -19.19 -36.25
N ILE A 571 16.18 -18.68 -36.96
CA ILE A 571 17.03 -19.51 -37.83
C ILE A 571 18.27 -19.92 -37.04
N VAL A 572 18.51 -21.23 -36.94
CA VAL A 572 19.63 -21.84 -36.23
C VAL A 572 20.58 -22.47 -37.26
N ASN A 573 21.89 -22.25 -37.09
CA ASN A 573 22.96 -22.73 -37.98
C ASN A 573 22.74 -22.41 -39.47
N GLU A 574 22.08 -21.29 -39.77
CA GLU A 574 21.74 -20.83 -41.14
C GLU A 574 20.94 -21.83 -41.98
N LYS A 575 20.45 -22.92 -41.38
CA LYS A 575 19.87 -24.07 -42.09
C LYS A 575 18.48 -24.44 -41.58
N TYR A 576 18.23 -24.30 -40.28
CA TYR A 576 16.99 -24.76 -39.67
C TYR A 576 16.19 -23.60 -39.13
N LEU A 577 14.93 -23.51 -39.52
CA LEU A 577 13.93 -22.65 -38.92
C LEU A 577 13.29 -23.40 -37.75
N VAL A 578 13.43 -22.84 -36.56
CA VAL A 578 13.08 -23.47 -35.29
C VAL A 578 12.11 -22.58 -34.54
N SER A 579 11.08 -23.16 -33.92
CA SER A 579 10.23 -22.39 -33.01
C SER A 579 11.04 -21.98 -31.78
N SER A 580 10.99 -20.70 -31.40
CA SER A 580 11.70 -20.19 -30.23
C SER A 580 11.25 -20.87 -28.93
N LYS A 581 10.02 -21.41 -28.88
CA LYS A 581 9.47 -22.22 -27.77
C LYS A 581 10.21 -23.53 -27.53
N ASP A 582 10.83 -24.08 -28.57
CA ASP A 582 11.44 -25.40 -28.51
C ASP A 582 12.97 -25.35 -28.36
N LEU A 583 13.61 -24.17 -28.35
CA LEU A 583 15.07 -24.06 -28.25
C LEU A 583 15.61 -24.70 -26.97
N TRP A 584 14.98 -24.47 -25.82
CA TRP A 584 15.40 -25.10 -24.56
C TRP A 584 15.26 -26.62 -24.60
N ALA A 585 14.18 -27.12 -25.21
CA ALA A 585 13.98 -28.55 -25.40
C ALA A 585 15.07 -29.14 -26.31
N ILE A 586 15.45 -28.43 -27.38
CA ILE A 586 16.54 -28.85 -28.28
C ILE A 586 17.89 -28.89 -27.55
N VAL A 587 18.20 -27.88 -26.75
CA VAL A 587 19.43 -27.84 -25.92
C VAL A 587 19.46 -29.05 -24.99
N MET A 588 18.36 -29.34 -24.31
CA MET A 588 18.26 -30.48 -23.40
C MET A 588 18.34 -31.83 -24.13
N ILE A 589 17.72 -31.98 -25.31
CA ILE A 589 17.83 -33.18 -26.14
C ILE A 589 19.29 -33.42 -26.56
N LYS A 590 20.04 -32.35 -26.85
CA LYS A 590 21.46 -32.41 -27.21
C LYS A 590 22.36 -32.76 -26.01
N LEU A 591 22.12 -32.15 -24.85
CA LEU A 591 22.90 -32.38 -23.62
C LEU A 591 22.65 -33.78 -23.04
N LEU A 592 21.39 -34.19 -22.94
CA LEU A 592 20.99 -35.48 -22.35
C LEU A 592 21.07 -36.64 -23.34
N ARG A 593 21.35 -36.36 -24.62
CA ARG A 593 21.33 -37.33 -25.74
C ARG A 593 20.06 -38.17 -25.82
N THR A 594 18.95 -37.65 -25.28
CA THR A 594 17.69 -38.38 -25.10
C THR A 594 16.53 -37.54 -25.62
N ARG A 595 15.65 -38.14 -26.42
CA ARG A 595 14.45 -37.47 -26.95
C ARG A 595 13.29 -37.61 -25.96
N PHE A 596 13.10 -36.58 -25.13
CA PHE A 596 11.98 -36.52 -24.18
C PHE A 596 10.78 -35.71 -24.70
N LYS A 597 10.95 -34.92 -25.77
CA LYS A 597 9.89 -34.14 -26.43
C LYS A 597 10.02 -34.24 -27.95
N ASN A 598 8.89 -34.36 -28.66
CA ASN A 598 8.87 -34.29 -30.12
C ASN A 598 8.93 -32.82 -30.55
N VAL A 599 10.09 -32.40 -31.07
CA VAL A 599 10.31 -31.05 -31.60
C VAL A 599 10.45 -31.13 -33.12
N HIS A 600 9.77 -30.23 -33.83
CA HIS A 600 9.78 -30.17 -35.29
C HIS A 600 10.46 -28.89 -35.77
N VAL A 601 11.29 -29.01 -36.82
CA VAL A 601 12.06 -27.91 -37.43
C VAL A 601 11.90 -27.92 -38.94
N TYR A 602 11.93 -26.75 -39.58
CA TYR A 602 11.82 -26.64 -41.03
C TYR A 602 13.19 -26.35 -41.63
N GLU A 603 13.49 -26.92 -42.79
CA GLU A 603 14.76 -26.66 -43.48
C GLU A 603 14.63 -25.41 -44.37
N VAL A 604 15.60 -24.50 -44.26
CA VAL A 604 15.66 -23.25 -45.02
C VAL A 604 16.58 -23.46 -46.22
N HIS A 605 16.07 -23.21 -47.43
CA HIS A 605 16.82 -23.28 -48.67
C HIS A 605 16.85 -21.91 -49.34
N GLY A 606 17.95 -21.18 -49.17
CA GLY A 606 18.08 -19.82 -49.69
C GLY A 606 17.04 -18.87 -49.08
N HIS A 607 16.01 -18.52 -49.87
CA HIS A 607 14.95 -17.59 -49.47
C HIS A 607 13.60 -18.27 -49.20
N THR A 608 13.53 -19.61 -49.24
CA THR A 608 12.30 -20.38 -49.03
C THR A 608 12.41 -21.35 -47.87
N VAL A 609 11.28 -21.63 -47.23
CA VAL A 609 11.14 -22.63 -46.17
C VAL A 609 10.50 -23.86 -46.78
N LYS A 610 11.01 -25.05 -46.45
CA LYS A 610 10.44 -26.32 -46.90
C LYS A 610 9.10 -26.57 -46.21
N ASP A 611 8.09 -27.00 -46.97
CA ASP A 611 6.74 -27.28 -46.43
C ASP A 611 6.67 -28.51 -45.50
N THR A 612 7.74 -29.31 -45.44
CA THR A 612 7.80 -30.52 -44.60
C THR A 612 8.67 -30.27 -43.36
N ALA A 613 8.04 -30.42 -42.19
CA ALA A 613 8.74 -30.35 -40.92
C ALA A 613 9.54 -31.63 -40.66
N ARG A 614 10.76 -31.49 -40.11
CA ARG A 614 11.65 -32.57 -39.72
C ARG A 614 11.69 -32.70 -38.20
N LEU A 615 11.65 -33.92 -37.69
CA LEU A 615 11.79 -34.19 -36.27
C LEU A 615 13.25 -34.02 -35.80
N VAL A 616 13.44 -33.40 -34.63
CA VAL A 616 14.76 -33.22 -34.01
C VAL A 616 15.20 -34.48 -33.26
N PHE A 617 16.44 -34.88 -33.53
CA PHE A 617 17.18 -35.94 -32.86
C PHE A 617 18.45 -35.35 -32.21
N PRO A 618 19.08 -36.06 -31.25
CA PRO A 618 20.35 -35.63 -30.67
C PRO A 618 21.47 -35.32 -31.69
N SER A 619 21.40 -35.91 -32.88
CA SER A 619 22.34 -35.74 -34.00
C SER A 619 21.93 -34.68 -35.04
N THR A 620 20.84 -33.93 -34.83
CA THR A 620 20.29 -33.02 -35.85
C THR A 620 21.06 -31.70 -36.01
N PHE A 621 21.74 -31.22 -34.94
CA PHE A 621 22.38 -29.89 -34.88
C PHE A 621 23.88 -29.92 -34.61
#